data_AF-A0A1H3UUE8-F1
#
_entry.id   AF-A0A1H3UUE8-F1
#
_cell.length_a   1.000
_cell.length_b   1.000
_cell.length_c   1.000
_cell.angle_alpha   90.00
_cell.angle_beta   90.00
_cell.angle_gamma   90.00
#
_symmetry.space_group_name_H-M   'P 1'
#
loop_
_entity.id
_entity.type
_entity.pdbx_description
1 polymer ?
#
loop_
_entity_poly.entity_id
_entity_poly.type
_entity_poly.pdbx_seq_one_letter_code
_entity_poly.pdbx_strand_id
1 'polypeptide(L)'
;MRDAFGEALDRMARREELERLKAEADTRKRTSVAVELAQAVRRVVEHHPDTTVTVSVESAGDSTAFMVGWVNDTVAISPGPVKDAAAQLAELIRQDHTLLGPDPG
;
A
#
# COMPACT_ATOMS: atom_id res chain seq x y z
N MET A 1 -2.48 -38.66 28.74
CA MET A 1 -3.03 -38.07 27.48
C MET A 1 -3.14 -36.54 27.54
N ARG A 2 -3.27 -35.90 28.71
CA ARG A 2 -3.35 -34.44 28.84
C ARG A 2 -2.05 -33.70 28.50
N ASP A 3 -0.89 -34.32 28.71
CA ASP A 3 0.43 -33.67 28.54
C ASP A 3 0.83 -33.48 27.06
N ALA A 4 0.63 -34.50 26.22
CA ALA A 4 0.96 -34.42 24.79
C ALA A 4 0.08 -33.40 24.02
N PHE A 5 -1.18 -33.24 24.44
CA PHE A 5 -2.07 -32.23 23.86
C PHE A 5 -1.69 -30.81 24.29
N GLY A 6 -1.31 -30.61 25.56
CA GLY A 6 -0.78 -29.32 26.04
C GLY A 6 0.48 -28.90 25.30
N GLU A 7 1.44 -29.81 25.11
CA GLU A 7 2.65 -29.55 24.33
C GLU A 7 2.36 -29.22 22.86
N ALA A 8 1.35 -29.86 22.26
CA ALA A 8 0.91 -29.56 20.90
C ALA A 8 0.29 -28.16 20.80
N LEU A 9 -0.50 -27.75 21.78
CA LEU A 9 -1.07 -26.40 21.85
C LEU A 9 0.01 -25.34 22.05
N ASP A 10 0.97 -25.55 22.94
CA ASP A 10 2.09 -24.61 23.14
C ASP A 10 2.93 -24.42 21.88
N ARG A 11 3.14 -25.50 21.11
CA ARG A 11 3.85 -25.45 19.84
C ARG A 11 3.06 -24.69 18.78
N MET A 12 1.74 -24.88 18.75
CA MET A 12 0.84 -24.15 17.86
C MET A 12 0.84 -22.65 18.21
N ALA A 13 0.69 -22.30 19.48
CA ALA A 13 0.71 -20.92 19.95
C ALA A 13 2.04 -20.21 19.61
N ARG A 14 3.20 -20.88 19.81
CA ARG A 14 4.50 -20.33 19.37
C ARG A 14 4.59 -20.14 17.87
N ARG A 15 4.01 -21.05 17.09
CA ARG A 15 4.01 -20.96 15.63
C ARG A 15 3.17 -19.77 15.16
N GLU A 16 1.98 -19.61 15.70
CA GLU A 16 1.08 -18.48 15.38
C GLU A 16 1.75 -17.14 15.70
N GLU A 17 2.39 -17.03 16.87
CA GLU A 17 3.13 -15.81 17.24
C GLU A 17 4.29 -15.53 16.27
N LEU A 18 5.05 -16.55 15.85
CA LEU A 18 6.10 -16.39 14.86
C LEU A 18 5.57 -15.98 13.48
N GLU A 19 4.43 -16.53 13.06
CA GLU A 19 3.77 -16.14 11.81
C GLU A 19 3.31 -14.69 11.86
N ARG A 20 2.74 -14.26 12.99
CA ARG A 20 2.36 -12.85 13.22
C ARG A 20 3.57 -11.91 13.18
N LEU A 21 4.66 -12.22 13.89
CA LEU A 21 5.87 -11.41 13.89
C LEU A 21 6.49 -11.29 12.50
N LYS A 22 6.45 -12.36 11.69
CA LYS A 22 6.89 -12.33 10.29
C LYS A 22 6.02 -11.39 9.45
N ALA A 23 4.69 -11.49 9.56
CA ALA A 23 3.78 -10.62 8.83
C ALA A 23 3.99 -9.13 9.19
N GLU A 24 4.18 -8.82 10.47
CA GLU A 24 4.51 -7.46 10.94
C GLU A 24 5.87 -6.97 10.39
N ALA A 25 6.89 -7.84 10.38
CA ALA A 25 8.20 -7.52 9.83
C ALA A 25 8.16 -7.29 8.31
N ASP A 26 7.43 -8.12 7.57
CA ASP A 26 7.26 -7.98 6.12
C ASP A 26 6.47 -6.73 5.77
N THR A 27 5.46 -6.36 6.56
CA THR A 27 4.76 -5.07 6.44
C THR A 27 5.72 -3.91 6.61
N ARG A 28 6.55 -3.92 7.67
CA ARG A 28 7.52 -2.85 7.93
C ARG A 28 8.56 -2.71 6.82
N LYS A 29 9.06 -3.84 6.28
CA LYS A 29 9.98 -3.86 5.13
C LYS A 29 9.33 -3.31 3.86
N ARG A 30 8.06 -3.62 3.60
CA ARG A 30 7.34 -3.09 2.42
C ARG A 30 7.22 -1.57 2.48
N THR A 31 6.86 -1.03 3.65
CA THR A 31 6.85 0.42 3.86
C THR A 31 8.23 1.02 3.65
N SER A 32 9.32 0.37 4.10
CA SER A 32 10.68 0.89 3.88
C SER A 32 11.07 0.92 2.40
N VAL A 33 10.77 -0.14 1.63
CA VAL A 33 11.03 -0.17 0.18
C VAL A 33 10.26 0.93 -0.57
N ALA A 34 8.99 1.13 -0.25
CA ALA A 34 8.19 2.19 -0.86
C ALA A 34 8.78 3.59 -0.56
N VAL A 35 9.21 3.82 0.68
CA VAL A 35 9.85 5.09 1.09
C VAL A 35 11.19 5.29 0.37
N GLU A 36 12.03 4.26 0.27
CA GLU A 36 13.30 4.33 -0.45
C GLU A 36 13.11 4.65 -1.93
N LEU A 37 12.14 4.00 -2.58
CA LEU A 37 11.82 4.23 -3.99
C LEU A 37 11.29 5.65 -4.20
N ALA A 38 10.43 6.14 -3.30
CA ALA A 38 9.90 7.50 -3.36
C ALA A 38 11.01 8.55 -3.24
N GLN A 39 11.99 8.32 -2.35
CA GLN A 39 13.16 9.19 -2.23
C GLN A 39 14.08 9.12 -3.46
N ALA A 40 14.28 7.95 -4.04
CA ALA A 40 15.07 7.80 -5.26
C ALA A 40 14.44 8.54 -6.44
N VAL A 41 13.13 8.38 -6.63
CA VAL A 41 12.38 9.07 -7.69
C VAL A 41 12.35 10.57 -7.46
N ARG A 42 12.22 11.05 -6.21
CA ARG A 42 12.32 12.47 -5.88
C ARG A 42 13.62 13.08 -6.41
N ARG A 43 14.77 12.43 -6.18
CA ARG A 43 16.06 12.91 -6.69
C ARG A 43 16.08 13.01 -8.21
N VAL A 44 15.42 12.09 -8.92
CA VAL A 44 15.29 12.17 -10.39
C VAL A 44 14.46 13.39 -10.78
N VAL A 45 13.27 13.55 -10.20
CA VAL A 45 12.34 14.66 -10.50
C VAL A 45 12.96 16.03 -10.18
N GLU A 46 13.79 16.14 -9.14
CA GLU A 46 14.53 17.36 -8.81
C GLU A 46 15.46 17.85 -9.93
N HIS A 47 16.02 16.94 -10.73
CA HIS A 47 16.89 17.28 -11.86
C HIS A 47 16.13 17.47 -13.18
N HIS A 48 14.83 17.17 -13.19
CA HIS A 48 13.98 17.22 -14.37
C HIS A 48 12.72 18.05 -14.07
N PRO A 49 12.82 19.40 -14.14
CA PRO A 49 11.64 20.26 -14.08
C PRO A 49 10.62 19.84 -15.14
N ASP A 50 9.34 20.03 -14.85
CA ASP A 50 8.19 19.61 -15.68
C ASP A 50 7.94 18.09 -15.75
N THR A 51 8.63 17.29 -14.93
CA THR A 51 8.38 15.84 -14.82
C THR A 51 7.53 15.51 -13.61
N THR A 52 6.50 14.69 -13.82
CA THR A 52 5.71 14.04 -12.75
C THR A 52 5.78 12.54 -12.93
N VAL A 53 6.03 11.81 -11.84
CA VAL A 53 6.18 10.35 -11.83
C VAL A 53 5.16 9.73 -10.90
N THR A 54 4.41 8.75 -11.41
CA THR A 54 3.56 7.89 -10.59
C THR A 54 4.22 6.54 -10.45
N VAL A 55 4.33 6.05 -9.21
CA VAL A 55 4.95 4.77 -8.88
C VAL A 55 3.94 3.92 -8.14
N SER A 56 3.83 2.65 -8.56
CA SER A 56 3.10 1.63 -7.80
C SER A 56 4.09 0.54 -7.41
N VAL A 57 4.06 0.16 -6.15
CA VAL A 57 4.87 -0.91 -5.56
C VAL A 57 3.92 -2.03 -5.18
N GLU A 58 4.11 -3.19 -5.80
CA GLU A 58 3.37 -4.40 -5.49
C GLU A 58 4.27 -5.35 -4.69
N SER A 59 3.78 -5.83 -3.55
CA SER A 59 4.53 -6.77 -2.72
C SER A 59 3.60 -7.65 -1.89
N ALA A 60 3.70 -8.96 -2.11
CA ALA A 60 2.90 -9.98 -1.44
C ALA A 60 1.37 -9.72 -1.51
N GLY A 61 0.89 -9.24 -2.66
CA GLY A 61 -0.53 -8.95 -2.91
C GLY A 61 -1.00 -7.57 -2.47
N ASP A 62 -0.18 -6.81 -1.73
CA ASP A 62 -0.49 -5.42 -1.38
C ASP A 62 0.10 -4.46 -2.42
N SER A 63 -0.67 -3.44 -2.80
CA SER A 63 -0.23 -2.37 -3.69
C SER A 63 -0.17 -1.04 -2.94
N THR A 64 0.98 -0.38 -2.97
CA THR A 64 1.16 1.00 -2.48
C THR A 64 1.52 1.89 -3.65
N ALA A 65 0.82 3.01 -3.83
CA ALA A 65 1.12 3.96 -4.88
C ALA A 65 1.42 5.36 -4.34
N PHE A 66 2.36 6.05 -4.98
CA PHE A 66 2.70 7.43 -4.70
C PHE A 66 2.98 8.18 -6.00
N MET A 67 2.73 9.48 -5.98
CA MET A 67 3.04 10.41 -7.05
C MET A 67 4.12 11.37 -6.57
N VAL A 68 5.10 11.63 -7.43
CA VAL A 68 6.22 12.53 -7.18
C VAL A 68 6.22 13.59 -8.26
N GLY A 69 6.13 14.86 -7.87
CA GLY A 69 6.03 15.96 -8.82
C GLY A 69 6.28 17.31 -8.17
N TRP A 70 6.35 18.35 -9.00
CA TRP A 70 6.54 19.72 -8.56
C TRP A 70 5.24 20.32 -8.04
N VAL A 71 5.30 20.92 -6.85
CA VAL A 71 4.22 21.67 -6.21
C VAL A 71 4.84 22.91 -5.58
N ASN A 72 4.42 24.10 -6.00
CA ASN A 72 4.92 25.39 -5.48
C ASN A 72 6.47 25.44 -5.43
N ASP A 73 7.12 25.21 -6.58
CA ASP A 73 8.58 25.22 -6.71
C ASP A 73 9.34 24.24 -5.81
N THR A 74 8.66 23.20 -5.30
CA THR A 74 9.27 22.13 -4.50
C THR A 74 8.81 20.76 -4.99
N VAL A 75 9.69 19.77 -5.00
CA VAL A 75 9.29 18.39 -5.31
C VAL A 75 8.60 17.78 -4.09
N ALA A 76 7.32 17.41 -4.26
CA ALA A 76 6.49 16.79 -3.25
C ALA A 76 6.17 15.32 -3.60
N ILE A 77 5.90 14.54 -2.55
CA ILE A 77 5.46 13.15 -2.66
C ILE A 77 4.04 13.09 -2.09
N SER A 78 3.08 12.65 -2.88
CA SER A 78 1.68 12.50 -2.48
C SER A 78 1.22 11.05 -2.66
N PRO A 79 0.14 10.63 -1.98
CA PRO A 79 -0.52 9.37 -2.31
C PRO A 79 -0.87 9.32 -3.80
N GLY A 80 -0.60 8.18 -4.43
CA GLY A 80 -0.90 7.93 -5.84
C GLY A 80 -2.12 7.03 -5.98
N PRO A 81 -2.71 6.96 -7.18
CA PRO A 81 -3.80 6.02 -7.43
C PRO A 81 -3.27 4.59 -7.34
N VAL A 82 -3.73 3.84 -6.34
CA VAL A 82 -3.49 2.39 -6.28
C VAL A 82 -4.30 1.69 -7.36
N LYS A 83 -3.73 0.67 -7.99
CA LYS A 83 -4.27 0.00 -9.18
C LYS A 83 -5.71 -0.50 -8.97
N ASP A 84 -6.06 -0.86 -7.74
CA ASP A 84 -7.40 -1.32 -7.37
C ASP A 84 -8.34 -0.21 -6.89
N ALA A 85 -7.90 1.04 -6.72
CA ALA A 85 -8.79 2.13 -6.32
C ALA A 85 -9.89 2.38 -7.35
N ALA A 86 -9.56 2.32 -8.64
CA ALA A 86 -10.56 2.50 -9.70
C ALA A 86 -11.57 1.33 -9.73
N ALA A 87 -11.11 0.10 -9.50
CA ALA A 87 -11.97 -1.07 -9.41
C ALA A 87 -12.85 -1.05 -8.15
N GLN A 88 -12.28 -0.67 -6.99
CA GLN A 88 -13.02 -0.47 -5.75
C GLN A 88 -14.04 0.66 -5.86
N LEU A 89 -13.68 1.76 -6.53
CA LEU A 89 -14.60 2.88 -6.78
C LEU A 89 -15.73 2.45 -7.72
N ALA A 90 -15.43 1.69 -8.78
CA ALA A 90 -16.44 1.13 -9.68
C ALA A 90 -17.39 0.16 -8.95
N GLU A 91 -16.88 -0.64 -8.02
CA GLU A 91 -17.69 -1.53 -7.19
C GLU A 91 -18.53 -0.76 -6.16
N LEU A 92 -17.97 0.29 -5.54
CA LEU A 92 -18.70 1.21 -4.66
C LEU A 92 -19.85 1.88 -5.40
N ILE A 93 -19.62 2.39 -6.62
CA ILE A 93 -20.66 2.99 -7.46
C ILE A 93 -21.71 1.96 -7.88
N ARG A 94 -21.30 0.72 -8.17
CA ARG A 94 -22.23 -0.38 -8.49
C ARG A 94 -23.12 -0.73 -7.30
N GLN A 95 -22.59 -0.65 -6.07
CA GLN A 95 -23.34 -0.91 -4.84
C GLN A 95 -24.21 0.28 -4.42
N ASP A 96 -23.71 1.50 -4.64
CA ASP A 96 -24.41 2.75 -4.34
C ASP A 96 -24.35 3.71 -5.54
N HIS A 97 -25.38 3.60 -6.38
CA HIS A 97 -25.52 4.45 -7.56
C HIS A 97 -25.77 5.93 -7.22
N THR A 98 -26.09 6.28 -5.97
CA THR A 98 -26.29 7.69 -5.57
C THR A 98 -24.98 8.48 -5.51
N LEU A 99 -23.84 7.78 -5.50
CA LEU A 99 -22.50 8.37 -5.55
C LEU A 99 -22.20 9.12 -6.86
N LEU A 100 -22.98 8.90 -7.92
CA LEU A 100 -22.80 9.56 -9.22
C LEU A 100 -23.35 11.02 -9.25
N GLY A 101 -23.95 11.49 -8.16
CA GLY A 101 -24.63 12.79 -8.11
C GLY A 101 -25.95 12.78 -8.91
N PRO A 102 -26.83 13.78 -8.71
CA PRO A 102 -28.03 13.89 -9.52
C PRO A 102 -27.63 14.11 -10.99
N ASP A 103 -28.24 13.31 -11.87
CA ASP A 103 -28.08 13.42 -13.31
C ASP A 103 -28.41 14.87 -13.73
N PRO A 104 -27.51 15.60 -14.42
CA PRO A 104 -27.83 16.92 -14.95
C PRO A 104 -28.82 16.75 -16.11
N GLY A 105 -30.12 16.73 -15.77
CA GLY A 105 -31.23 16.78 -16.72
C GLY A 105 -31.33 18.10 -17.47
#